data_AF-X1E8C3-F1
#
_entry.id   AF-X1E8C3-F1
#
_cell.length_a   1.000
_cell.length_b   1.000
_cell.length_c   1.000
_cell.angle_alpha   90.00
_cell.angle_beta   90.00
_cell.angle_gamma   90.00
#
_symmetry.space_group_name_H-M   'P 1'
#
loop_
_entity.id
_entity.type
_entity.pdbx_description
1 polymer ?
#
loop_
_entity_poly.entity_id
_entity_poly.type
_entity_poly.pdbx_seq_one_letter_code
_entity_poly.pdbx_strand_id
1 'polypeptide(L)'
;MTLKGDLETVDLPGVMGMVAENQKTGIFTVRRGMEEKKLYFKKGRLIFASSTNENEKLGEVLQSNGLISRDKLLEVRKEQSSVSSQRLGMLFLEKGLISHDDLVSGLKAQVNSIILSLLEWWGGNFEFVEGDIPLPGGISVGFDLKGIILKAIDSADEWSRVRSRIPEMEGIPRLCPSLPSGAKKATISDEQ
;
A
#
# COMPACT_ATOMS: atom_id res chain seq x y z
N MET A 1 -18.21 13.93 13.03
CA MET A 1 -18.39 14.65 11.75
C MET A 1 -18.10 13.68 10.62
N THR A 2 -18.79 13.83 9.48
CA THR A 2 -18.57 12.97 8.31
C THR A 2 -18.31 13.83 7.09
N LEU A 3 -17.18 13.60 6.40
CA LEU A 3 -16.85 14.18 5.11
C LEU A 3 -17.05 13.11 4.04
N LYS A 4 -17.69 13.43 2.92
CA LYS A 4 -18.00 12.46 1.86
C LYS A 4 -18.00 13.14 0.51
N GLY A 5 -17.65 12.40 -0.53
CA GLY A 5 -17.56 12.92 -1.89
C GLY A 5 -17.29 11.84 -2.92
N ASP A 6 -17.13 12.29 -4.16
CA ASP A 6 -16.87 11.44 -5.32
C ASP A 6 -15.44 11.68 -5.85
N LEU A 7 -14.73 10.60 -6.14
CA LEU A 7 -13.36 10.64 -6.66
C LEU A 7 -13.27 11.27 -8.05
N GLU A 8 -14.36 11.30 -8.82
CA GLU A 8 -14.39 11.97 -10.14
C GLU A 8 -14.36 13.49 -10.03
N THR A 9 -14.72 14.03 -8.87
CA THR A 9 -14.87 15.49 -8.66
C THR A 9 -13.87 16.05 -7.66
N VAL A 10 -13.12 15.19 -6.96
CA VAL A 10 -12.28 15.58 -5.84
C VAL A 10 -10.92 14.89 -5.91
N ASP A 11 -9.86 15.67 -5.74
CA ASP A 11 -8.49 15.17 -5.61
C ASP A 11 -8.30 14.39 -4.30
N LEU A 12 -8.27 13.05 -4.40
CA LEU A 12 -8.13 12.16 -3.25
C LEU A 12 -6.86 12.42 -2.42
N PRO A 13 -5.65 12.58 -3.03
CA PRO A 13 -4.46 13.09 -2.33
C PRO A 13 -4.71 14.34 -1.50
N GLY A 14 -5.33 15.36 -2.08
CA GLY A 14 -5.63 16.61 -1.41
C GLY A 14 -6.54 16.43 -0.20
N VAL A 15 -7.59 15.61 -0.31
CA VAL A 15 -8.48 15.34 0.84
C VAL A 15 -7.76 14.56 1.94
N MET A 16 -6.95 13.56 1.58
CA MET A 16 -6.14 12.83 2.55
C MET A 16 -5.13 13.75 3.25
N GLY A 17 -4.52 14.68 2.50
CA GLY A 17 -3.65 15.74 3.02
C GLY A 17 -4.38 16.64 4.01
N MET A 18 -5.59 17.10 3.66
CA MET A 18 -6.42 17.92 4.54
C MET A 18 -6.77 17.20 5.85
N VAL A 19 -7.10 15.90 5.82
CA VAL A 19 -7.34 15.08 7.02
C VAL A 19 -6.09 15.03 7.91
N ALA A 20 -4.91 14.88 7.29
CA ALA A 20 -3.64 14.85 7.99
C ALA A 20 -3.27 16.21 8.62
N GLU A 21 -3.35 17.29 7.86
CA GLU A 21 -3.00 18.66 8.27
C GLU A 21 -3.90 19.18 9.39
N ASN A 22 -5.21 18.88 9.34
CA ASN A 22 -6.17 19.24 10.37
C ASN A 22 -6.14 18.30 11.59
N GLN A 23 -5.14 17.43 11.69
CA GLN A 23 -4.91 16.50 12.80
C GLN A 23 -6.15 15.65 13.13
N LYS A 24 -6.93 15.27 12.11
CA LYS A 24 -8.18 14.54 12.32
C LYS A 24 -7.91 13.11 12.78
N THR A 25 -8.86 12.58 13.55
CA THR A 25 -8.85 11.19 14.03
C THR A 25 -10.11 10.51 13.53
N GLY A 26 -9.97 9.38 12.83
CA GLY A 26 -11.10 8.71 12.22
C GLY A 26 -10.70 7.68 11.16
N ILE A 27 -11.70 7.22 10.41
CA ILE A 27 -11.53 6.21 9.35
C ILE A 27 -11.92 6.84 8.01
N PHE A 28 -10.99 6.83 7.07
CA PHE A 28 -11.20 7.22 5.68
C PHE A 28 -11.49 5.96 4.86
N THR A 29 -12.71 5.82 4.36
CA THR A 29 -13.13 4.68 3.57
C THR A 29 -13.32 5.11 2.12
N VAL A 30 -12.74 4.36 1.19
CA VAL A 30 -12.87 4.56 -0.25
C VAL A 30 -13.47 3.29 -0.87
N ARG A 31 -14.46 3.45 -1.73
CA ARG A 31 -15.19 2.34 -2.36
C ARG A 31 -15.26 2.51 -3.87
N ARG A 32 -15.00 1.42 -4.60
CA ARG A 32 -15.19 1.34 -6.05
C ARG A 32 -15.70 -0.05 -6.40
N GLY A 33 -16.97 -0.13 -6.81
CA GLY A 33 -17.64 -1.41 -7.04
C GLY A 33 -17.68 -2.26 -5.76
N MET A 34 -17.08 -3.45 -5.80
CA MET A 34 -16.97 -4.36 -4.66
C MET A 34 -15.68 -4.18 -3.83
N GLU A 35 -14.76 -3.32 -4.30
CA GLU A 35 -13.50 -3.07 -3.61
C GLU A 35 -13.66 -1.93 -2.60
N GLU A 36 -13.22 -2.16 -1.37
CA GLU A 36 -13.24 -1.19 -0.27
C GLU A 36 -11.85 -1.11 0.35
N LYS A 37 -11.38 0.13 0.54
CA LYS A 37 -10.11 0.43 1.21
C LYS A 37 -10.36 1.37 2.36
N LYS A 38 -9.72 1.12 3.50
CA LYS A 38 -9.83 1.91 4.73
C LYS A 38 -8.47 2.38 5.18
N LEU A 39 -8.36 3.67 5.47
CA LEU A 39 -7.19 4.32 6.05
C LEU A 39 -7.57 4.82 7.44
N TYR A 40 -6.75 4.48 8.44
CA TYR A 40 -7.02 4.77 9.84
C TYR A 40 -6.10 5.91 10.28
N PHE A 41 -6.68 7.05 10.64
CA PHE A 41 -5.95 8.27 10.99
C PHE A 41 -6.08 8.57 12.48
N LYS A 42 -4.97 8.84 13.16
CA LYS A 42 -4.93 9.29 14.56
C LYS A 42 -4.11 10.56 14.69
N LYS A 43 -4.76 11.65 15.10
CA LYS A 43 -4.15 12.99 15.19
C LYS A 43 -3.43 13.37 13.89
N GLY A 44 -4.06 13.13 12.75
CA GLY A 44 -3.53 13.38 11.42
C GLY A 44 -2.50 12.38 10.90
N ARG A 45 -2.01 11.46 11.75
CA ARG A 45 -1.08 10.41 11.31
C ARG A 45 -1.83 9.20 10.80
N LEU A 46 -1.46 8.71 9.64
CA LEU A 46 -1.90 7.39 9.18
C LEU A 46 -1.25 6.34 10.07
N ILE A 47 -2.06 5.52 10.73
CA ILE A 47 -1.60 4.48 11.66
C ILE A 47 -1.88 3.06 11.18
N PHE A 48 -2.73 2.90 10.17
CA PHE A 48 -3.00 1.62 9.53
C PHE A 48 -3.78 1.80 8.23
N ALA A 49 -3.77 0.79 7.36
CA ALA A 49 -4.66 0.69 6.21
C ALA A 49 -5.09 -0.77 5.96
N SER A 50 -6.29 -0.96 5.41
CA SER A 50 -6.80 -2.28 5.02
C SER A 50 -7.54 -2.22 3.71
N SER A 51 -7.60 -3.34 3.00
CA SER A 51 -8.27 -3.47 1.71
C SER A 51 -9.03 -4.79 1.62
N THR A 52 -10.14 -4.81 0.88
CA THR A 52 -10.82 -6.05 0.49
C THR A 52 -10.14 -6.76 -0.67
N ASN A 53 -9.21 -6.11 -1.37
CA ASN A 53 -8.40 -6.72 -2.42
C ASN A 53 -7.46 -7.78 -1.82
N GLU A 54 -7.55 -9.02 -2.30
CA GLU A 54 -6.76 -10.15 -1.79
C GLU A 54 -5.27 -9.91 -1.90
N ASN A 55 -4.79 -9.34 -3.02
CA ASN A 55 -3.37 -9.10 -3.26
C ASN A 55 -2.75 -8.08 -2.29
N GLU A 56 -3.60 -7.28 -1.64
CA GLU A 56 -3.20 -6.26 -0.67
C GLU A 56 -3.36 -6.72 0.78
N LYS A 57 -3.70 -7.99 1.01
CA LYS A 57 -3.73 -8.55 2.35
C LYS A 57 -2.31 -8.85 2.82
N LEU A 58 -2.07 -8.63 4.11
CA LEU A 58 -0.76 -8.86 4.75
C LEU A 58 -0.14 -10.21 4.37
N GLY A 59 -0.92 -11.29 4.34
CA GLY A 59 -0.41 -12.62 3.98
C GLY A 59 0.15 -12.69 2.56
N GLU A 60 -0.57 -12.12 1.58
CA GLU A 60 -0.09 -12.08 0.19
C GLU A 60 1.12 -11.14 0.04
N VAL A 61 1.14 -10.02 0.77
CA VAL A 61 2.27 -9.07 0.80
C VAL A 61 3.52 -9.72 1.41
N LEU A 62 3.39 -10.48 2.51
CA LEU A 62 4.51 -11.21 3.10
C LEU A 62 5.04 -12.30 2.16
N GLN A 63 4.14 -12.95 1.42
CA GLN A 63 4.49 -14.01 0.48
C GLN A 63 5.17 -13.45 -0.78
N SER A 64 4.68 -12.35 -1.33
CA SER A 64 5.28 -11.71 -2.52
C SER A 64 6.66 -11.13 -2.23
N ASN A 65 6.90 -10.68 -0.99
CA ASN A 65 8.21 -10.23 -0.51
C ASN A 65 9.15 -11.38 -0.08
N GLY A 66 8.73 -12.65 -0.22
CA GLY A 66 9.55 -13.82 0.09
C GLY A 66 9.75 -14.10 1.59
N LEU A 67 9.03 -13.41 2.48
CA LEU A 67 9.12 -13.60 3.94
C LEU A 67 8.42 -14.88 4.40
N ILE A 68 7.41 -15.34 3.66
CA ILE A 68 6.73 -16.62 3.92
C ILE A 68 6.54 -17.40 2.61
N SER A 69 6.58 -18.73 2.69
CA SER A 69 6.25 -19.57 1.54
C SER A 69 4.74 -19.63 1.29
N ARG A 70 4.35 -19.93 0.06
CA ARG A 70 2.93 -20.13 -0.31
C ARG A 70 2.27 -21.22 0.53
N ASP A 71 2.97 -22.32 0.77
CA ASP A 71 2.45 -23.44 1.55
C ASP A 71 2.16 -23.02 3.00
N LYS A 72 3.04 -22.22 3.61
CA LYS A 72 2.83 -21.68 4.96
C LYS A 72 1.69 -20.68 5.02
N LEU A 73 1.56 -19.82 4.03
CA LEU A 73 0.40 -18.94 3.93
C LEU A 73 -0.93 -19.74 3.87
N LEU A 74 -0.98 -20.81 3.06
CA LEU A 74 -2.17 -21.65 2.95
C LEU A 74 -2.49 -22.42 4.24
N GLU A 75 -1.47 -22.93 4.93
CA GLU A 75 -1.60 -23.61 6.23
C GLU A 75 -2.23 -22.67 7.26
N VAL A 76 -1.67 -21.47 7.43
CA VAL A 76 -2.13 -20.46 8.38
C VAL A 76 -3.55 -19.97 8.04
N ARG A 77 -3.88 -19.82 6.76
CA ARG A 77 -5.21 -19.39 6.30
C ARG A 77 -6.31 -20.43 6.59
N LYS A 78 -5.99 -21.72 6.46
CA LYS A 78 -6.90 -22.81 6.82
C LYS A 78 -7.22 -22.79 8.32
N GLU A 79 -6.21 -22.57 9.14
CA GLU A 79 -6.36 -22.50 10.60
C GLU A 79 -7.12 -21.26 11.07
N GLN A 80 -6.90 -20.12 10.43
CA GLN A 80 -7.68 -18.91 10.69
C GLN A 80 -9.17 -19.15 10.46
N SER A 81 -9.51 -19.96 9.44
CA SER A 81 -10.90 -20.27 9.08
C SER A 81 -11.55 -21.27 10.05
N SER A 82 -10.78 -22.00 10.85
CA SER A 82 -11.28 -23.07 11.74
C SER A 82 -11.29 -22.71 13.23
N VAL A 83 -10.46 -21.77 13.71
CA VAL A 83 -10.24 -21.60 15.16
C VAL A 83 -10.77 -20.29 15.75
N SER A 84 -10.64 -19.11 15.12
CA SER A 84 -11.11 -17.85 15.74
C SER A 84 -10.88 -16.64 14.83
N SER A 85 -11.46 -15.50 15.20
CA SER A 85 -11.23 -14.13 14.69
C SER A 85 -9.79 -13.61 14.86
N GLN A 86 -8.82 -14.48 15.15
CA GLN A 86 -7.40 -14.14 15.22
C GLN A 86 -6.91 -13.65 13.85
N ARG A 87 -6.04 -12.64 13.91
CA ARG A 87 -5.50 -11.99 12.72
C ARG A 87 -4.31 -12.77 12.21
N LEU A 88 -4.23 -12.93 10.88
CA LEU A 88 -3.12 -13.61 10.20
C LEU A 88 -1.73 -13.19 10.72
N GLY A 89 -1.48 -11.89 10.89
CA GLY A 89 -0.20 -11.37 11.38
C GLY A 89 0.21 -11.90 12.76
N MET A 90 -0.74 -12.00 13.70
CA MET A 90 -0.48 -12.57 15.02
C MET A 90 -0.26 -14.08 14.95
N LEU A 91 -1.02 -14.77 14.09
CA LEU A 91 -0.87 -16.20 13.90
C LEU A 91 0.49 -16.56 13.28
N PHE A 92 1.02 -15.71 12.38
CA PHE A 92 2.38 -15.86 11.87
C PHE A 92 3.45 -15.66 12.96
N LEU A 93 3.29 -14.66 13.84
CA LEU A 93 4.19 -14.45 14.98
C LEU A 93 4.15 -15.61 15.98
N GLU A 94 2.96 -16.03 16.39
CA GLU A 94 2.74 -17.10 17.37
C GLU A 94 3.37 -18.43 16.89
N LYS A 95 3.36 -18.68 15.58
CA LYS A 95 3.98 -19.86 14.97
C LYS A 95 5.48 -19.72 14.69
N GLY A 96 6.08 -18.57 15.01
CA GLY A 96 7.49 -18.29 14.71
C GLY A 96 7.80 -18.28 13.21
N LEU A 97 6.79 -18.03 12.36
CA LEU A 97 6.97 -17.98 10.90
C LEU A 97 7.56 -16.63 10.45
N ILE A 98 7.34 -15.58 11.23
CA ILE A 98 7.89 -14.24 11.03
C ILE A 98 8.34 -13.68 12.37
N SER A 99 9.32 -12.77 12.36
CA SER A 99 9.68 -11.96 13.53
C SER A 99 8.75 -10.75 13.68
N HIS A 100 8.86 -10.04 14.81
CA HIS A 100 8.18 -8.76 14.99
C HIS A 100 8.59 -7.73 13.93
N ASP A 101 9.86 -7.70 13.56
CA ASP A 101 10.39 -6.76 12.57
C ASP A 101 9.88 -7.10 11.16
N ASP A 102 9.75 -8.38 10.83
CA ASP A 102 9.11 -8.84 9.59
C ASP A 102 7.64 -8.44 9.54
N LEU A 103 6.92 -8.56 10.66
CA LEU A 103 5.53 -8.11 10.74
C LEU A 103 5.42 -6.59 10.51
N VAL A 104 6.25 -5.79 11.18
CA VAL A 104 6.27 -4.33 11.00
C VAL A 104 6.60 -3.97 9.54
N SER A 105 7.56 -4.66 8.94
CA SER A 105 7.95 -4.44 7.55
C SER A 105 6.84 -4.85 6.57
N GLY A 106 6.18 -5.97 6.82
CA GLY A 106 5.02 -6.42 6.05
C GLY A 106 3.83 -5.46 6.15
N LEU A 107 3.56 -4.91 7.34
CA LEU A 107 2.52 -3.90 7.54
C LEU A 107 2.85 -2.61 6.77
N LYS A 108 4.12 -2.17 6.76
CA LYS A 108 4.57 -1.03 5.92
C LYS A 108 4.38 -1.29 4.44
N ALA A 109 4.80 -2.46 3.95
CA ALA A 109 4.61 -2.84 2.56
C ALA A 109 3.12 -2.90 2.18
N GLN A 110 2.28 -3.44 3.07
CA GLN A 110 0.84 -3.48 2.89
C GLN A 110 0.23 -2.07 2.76
N VAL A 111 0.53 -1.19 3.72
CA VAL A 111 0.01 0.18 3.70
C VAL A 111 0.45 0.93 2.45
N ASN A 112 1.72 0.80 2.06
CA ASN A 112 2.25 1.37 0.82
C ASN A 112 1.47 0.87 -0.40
N SER A 113 1.29 -0.45 -0.53
CA SER A 113 0.54 -1.05 -1.65
C SER A 113 -0.87 -0.50 -1.75
N ILE A 114 -1.59 -0.40 -0.62
CA ILE A 114 -2.97 0.09 -0.57
C ILE A 114 -3.05 1.54 -1.04
N ILE A 115 -2.15 2.41 -0.55
CA ILE A 115 -2.13 3.83 -0.92
C ILE A 115 -1.78 3.99 -2.40
N LEU A 116 -0.73 3.32 -2.88
CA LEU A 116 -0.32 3.40 -4.29
C LEU A 116 -1.47 2.97 -5.21
N SER A 117 -2.13 1.86 -4.91
CA SER A 117 -3.28 1.41 -5.69
C SER A 117 -4.49 2.35 -5.57
N LEU A 118 -4.70 3.04 -4.43
CA LEU A 118 -5.73 4.08 -4.32
C LEU A 118 -5.47 5.26 -5.26
N LEU A 119 -4.21 5.65 -5.45
CA LEU A 119 -3.83 6.75 -6.34
C LEU A 119 -4.10 6.43 -7.81
N GLU A 120 -4.26 5.16 -8.16
CA GLU A 120 -4.64 4.71 -9.52
C GLU A 120 -6.16 4.70 -9.73
N TRP A 121 -6.97 5.03 -8.73
CA TRP A 121 -8.43 5.04 -8.85
C TRP A 121 -8.93 6.36 -9.44
N TRP A 122 -9.55 6.27 -10.61
CA TRP A 122 -10.15 7.42 -11.33
C TRP A 122 -11.63 7.66 -11.01
N GLY A 123 -12.25 6.83 -10.16
CA GLY A 123 -13.67 6.90 -9.84
C GLY A 123 -14.05 6.04 -8.65
N GLY A 124 -15.20 6.35 -8.05
CA GLY A 124 -15.66 5.76 -6.78
C GLY A 124 -15.98 6.83 -5.74
N ASN A 125 -16.28 6.41 -4.52
CA ASN A 125 -16.81 7.29 -3.49
C ASN A 125 -15.94 7.17 -2.24
N PHE A 126 -15.79 8.28 -1.51
CA PHE A 126 -15.09 8.28 -0.24
C PHE A 126 -15.97 8.82 0.89
N GLU A 127 -15.65 8.37 2.09
CA GLU A 127 -16.26 8.82 3.34
C GLU A 127 -15.21 8.81 4.44
N PHE A 128 -15.02 9.94 5.10
CA PHE A 128 -14.24 10.06 6.33
C PHE A 128 -15.17 10.26 7.52
N VAL A 129 -15.13 9.33 8.46
CA VAL A 129 -15.90 9.39 9.71
C VAL A 129 -14.93 9.69 10.86
N GLU A 130 -15.09 10.86 11.49
CA GLU A 130 -14.35 11.20 12.71
C GLU A 130 -14.86 10.38 13.90
N GLY A 131 -13.93 9.86 14.70
CA GLY A 131 -14.28 9.11 15.90
C GLY A 131 -13.15 8.21 16.39
N ASP A 132 -13.48 7.36 17.35
CA ASP A 132 -12.56 6.37 17.87
C ASP A 132 -12.18 5.34 16.82
N ILE A 133 -10.92 4.94 16.88
CA ILE A 133 -10.33 4.01 15.94
C ILE A 133 -10.23 2.65 16.64
N PRO A 134 -11.05 1.65 16.28
CA PRO A 134 -10.82 0.29 16.71
C PRO A 134 -9.57 -0.22 15.99
N LEU A 135 -8.42 0.00 16.62
CA LEU A 135 -7.14 -0.31 16.00
C LEU A 135 -7.06 -1.81 15.74
N PRO A 136 -6.84 -2.21 14.49
CA PRO A 136 -6.84 -3.61 14.18
C PRO A 136 -5.56 -4.32 14.72
N GLY A 137 -5.62 -4.95 15.91
CA GLY A 137 -4.56 -5.85 16.41
C GLY A 137 -3.53 -5.21 17.35
N GLY A 138 -3.81 -4.04 17.92
CA GLY A 138 -2.99 -3.43 18.99
C GLY A 138 -1.65 -2.83 18.55
N ILE A 139 -1.16 -3.14 17.35
CA ILE A 139 0.06 -2.57 16.78
C ILE A 139 -0.28 -1.28 16.04
N SER A 140 0.29 -0.16 16.49
CA SER A 140 0.17 1.14 15.84
C SER A 140 1.52 1.53 15.26
N VAL A 141 1.71 1.33 13.95
CA VAL A 141 2.87 1.84 13.23
C VAL A 141 2.50 3.19 12.63
N GLY A 142 3.30 4.22 12.88
CA GLY A 142 3.11 5.50 12.19
C GLY A 142 3.63 5.42 10.76
N PHE A 143 2.82 5.83 9.78
CA PHE A 143 3.20 5.85 8.37
C PHE A 143 3.34 7.30 7.88
N ASP A 144 4.38 7.57 7.10
CA ASP A 144 4.58 8.85 6.42
C ASP A 144 3.75 8.90 5.14
N LEU A 145 2.46 9.21 5.29
CA LEU A 145 1.53 9.33 4.16
C LEU A 145 2.03 10.31 3.11
N LYS A 146 2.59 11.46 3.51
CA LYS A 146 3.09 12.47 2.58
C LYS A 146 4.25 11.93 1.76
N GLY A 147 5.20 11.27 2.41
CA GLY A 147 6.32 10.62 1.73
C GLY A 147 5.86 9.56 0.73
N ILE A 148 4.82 8.78 1.06
CA ILE A 148 4.26 7.76 0.16
C ILE A 148 3.60 8.42 -1.07
N ILE A 149 2.80 9.47 -0.87
CA ILE A 149 2.14 10.19 -1.96
C ILE A 149 3.17 10.84 -2.89
N LEU A 150 4.17 11.54 -2.34
CA LEU A 150 5.20 12.19 -3.14
C LEU A 150 5.99 11.19 -3.98
N LYS A 151 6.41 10.06 -3.39
CA LYS A 151 7.09 9.00 -4.13
C LYS A 151 6.23 8.43 -5.26
N ALA A 152 4.93 8.33 -5.06
CA ALA A 152 4.01 7.83 -6.08
C ALA A 152 3.92 8.78 -7.28
N ILE A 153 3.82 10.09 -7.01
CA ILE A 153 3.81 11.14 -8.04
C ILE A 153 5.13 11.13 -8.82
N ASP A 154 6.26 11.14 -8.11
CA ASP A 154 7.59 11.09 -8.72
C ASP A 154 7.74 9.84 -9.61
N SER A 155 7.32 8.68 -9.12
CA SER A 155 7.38 7.41 -9.87
C SER A 155 6.51 7.44 -11.14
N ALA A 156 5.31 8.03 -11.07
CA ALA A 156 4.42 8.15 -12.23
C ALA A 156 5.02 9.04 -13.33
N ASP A 157 5.67 10.14 -12.94
CA ASP A 157 6.37 11.04 -13.86
C ASP A 157 7.59 10.36 -14.49
N GLU A 158 8.38 9.63 -13.71
CA GLU A 158 9.50 8.83 -14.21
C GLU A 158 9.06 7.80 -15.25
N TRP A 159 8.02 7.02 -14.96
CA TRP A 159 7.48 6.03 -15.91
C TRP A 159 6.92 6.66 -17.18
N SER A 160 6.37 7.88 -17.08
CA SER A 160 5.90 8.63 -18.24
C SER A 160 7.08 9.08 -19.14
N ARG A 161 8.23 9.43 -18.55
CA ARG A 161 9.47 9.73 -19.28
C ARG A 161 10.11 8.49 -19.90
N VAL A 162 10.02 7.33 -19.24
CA VAL A 162 10.48 6.05 -19.81
C VAL A 162 9.59 5.66 -20.99
N ARG A 163 8.26 5.69 -20.83
CA ARG A 163 7.31 5.37 -21.89
C ARG A 163 7.46 6.27 -23.12
N SER A 164 7.68 7.57 -22.95
CA SER A 164 7.88 8.48 -24.09
C SER A 164 9.16 8.20 -24.90
N ARG A 165 10.10 7.42 -24.35
CA ARG A 165 11.34 6.98 -25.02
C ARG A 165 11.26 5.57 -25.57
N ILE A 166 10.20 4.81 -25.26
CA ILE A 166 9.96 3.47 -25.80
C ILE A 166 9.04 3.62 -27.00
N PRO A 167 9.52 3.36 -28.23
CA PRO A 167 8.74 3.61 -29.44
C PRO A 167 7.51 2.68 -29.57
N GLU A 168 7.59 1.44 -29.07
CA GLU A 168 6.53 0.43 -29.19
C GLU A 168 6.48 -0.47 -27.94
N MET A 169 5.28 -0.77 -27.43
CA MET A 169 5.10 -1.60 -26.22
C MET A 169 5.42 -3.09 -26.42
N GLU A 170 5.39 -3.58 -27.66
CA GLU A 170 5.79 -4.96 -27.99
C GLU A 170 7.28 -5.08 -28.36
N GLY A 171 8.03 -3.98 -28.25
CA GLY A 171 9.46 -3.98 -28.54
C GLY A 171 10.21 -4.94 -27.63
N ILE A 172 10.78 -6.01 -28.19
CA ILE A 172 11.65 -6.94 -27.44
C ILE A 172 12.97 -6.22 -27.13
N PRO A 173 13.33 -6.03 -25.86
CA PRO A 173 14.61 -5.41 -25.51
C PRO A 173 15.75 -6.23 -26.09
N ARG A 174 16.64 -5.57 -26.84
CA ARG A 174 17.91 -6.16 -27.27
C ARG A 174 19.05 -5.47 -26.58
N LEU A 175 20.05 -6.24 -26.16
CA LEU A 175 21.30 -5.69 -25.68
C LEU A 175 21.90 -4.84 -26.80
N CYS A 176 22.14 -3.56 -26.50
CA CYS A 176 22.80 -2.68 -27.45
C CYS A 176 24.29 -3.07 -27.47
N PRO A 177 24.85 -3.52 -28.61
CA PRO A 177 26.23 -4.01 -28.67
C PRO A 177 27.27 -2.91 -28.42
N SER A 178 26.85 -1.64 -28.46
CA SER A 178 27.67 -0.49 -28.08
C SER A 178 26.82 0.56 -27.39
N LEU A 179 27.40 1.25 -26.41
CA LEU A 179 26.70 2.34 -25.72
C LEU A 179 26.44 3.50 -26.71
N PRO A 180 25.21 4.03 -26.78
CA PRO A 180 24.93 5.17 -27.65
C PRO A 180 25.73 6.41 -27.24
N SER A 181 26.06 7.26 -28.22
CA SER A 181 26.81 8.49 -27.99
C SER A 181 26.17 9.35 -26.90
N GLY A 182 26.95 9.69 -25.87
CA GLY A 182 26.48 10.47 -24.71
C GLY A 182 25.90 9.63 -23.56
N ALA A 183 25.90 8.30 -23.66
CA ALA A 183 25.54 7.42 -22.55
C ALA A 183 26.49 7.64 -21.36
N LYS A 184 25.92 7.88 -20.18
CA LYS A 184 26.67 7.95 -18.93
C LYS A 184 26.57 6.60 -18.23
N LYS A 185 27.68 6.12 -17.70
CA LYS A 185 27.70 4.90 -16.87
C LYS A 185 26.93 5.20 -15.58
N ALA A 186 25.79 4.53 -15.39
CA ALA A 186 25.10 4.48 -14.11
C ALA A 186 25.54 3.21 -13.40
N THR A 187 25.89 3.32 -12.12
CA THR A 187 26.16 2.17 -11.26
C THR A 187 24.93 2.00 -10.39
N ILE A 188 24.23 0.89 -10.51
CA ILE A 188 23.17 0.53 -9.56
C ILE A 188 23.90 -0.06 -8.37
N SER A 189 24.01 0.71 -7.28
CA SER A 189 24.49 0.20 -6.00
C SER A 189 23.31 -0.43 -5.27
N ASP A 190 23.45 -1.69 -4.84
CA ASP A 190 22.48 -2.38 -3.98
C ASP A 190 22.48 -1.84 -2.53
N GLU A 191 22.63 -0.52 -2.35
CA GLU A 191 22.63 0.15 -1.05
C GLU A 191 21.46 1.12 -0.94
N GLN A 192 20.31 0.63 -0.46
CA GLN A 192 19.77 0.86 0.90
C GLN A 192 18.29 0.47 1.01
#